data_AF-A0A0D2HIA0-F1
#
_entry.id   AF-A0A0D2HIA0-F1
#
_cell.length_a   1.000
_cell.length_b   1.000
_cell.length_c   1.000
_cell.angle_alpha   90.00
_cell.angle_beta   90.00
_cell.angle_gamma   90.00
#
_symmetry.space_group_name_H-M   'P 1'
#
loop_
_entity.id
_entity.type
_entity.pdbx_description
1 polymer ?
#
loop_
_entity_poly.entity_id
_entity_poly.type
_entity_poly.pdbx_seq_one_letter_code
_entity_poly.pdbx_strand_id
1 'polypeptide(L)'
;MDCFFTIFVFSTLTSLLQASPLPTNTAPISVNTSSATATPCQTYPPSISIVCVDTLGDVHSATTYVKRDLGFQGQLGQYVLLSYGDTLYSDANYSDTWRGMTSDSVAIATQDPTVVVDPVLNSDGYPPQFCPLLSSYGEDATTCALGITNVVETTAPNQGVMFFLLNHRPNGTNNLVGAGVASITLDTSAYPPVPQISRLPPQFWWDATTEPWYGDVCALGWNDYVYAYGHGPQGNPWVYLTRVHAEEATNVSCYEYWNGETWQSDRLNGTTIGEKESVFWQINQGQVIWSNYFGCFLFVYCDNWMNSKVLMQTAQQPEGPWSDPITLYQATPITPGSSIYAAVPHPYFDETGKTLVVTFTNDPNTVQAIRVNFA
;
A
#
# COMPACT_ATOMS: atom_id res chain seq x y z
N MET A 1 -32.71 -36.11 10.74
CA MET A 1 -31.28 -36.13 10.38
C MET A 1 -30.92 -34.77 9.75
N ASP A 2 -31.59 -33.69 10.18
CA ASP A 2 -31.78 -32.49 9.35
C ASP A 2 -31.18 -31.22 9.97
N CYS A 3 -30.81 -31.23 11.26
CA CYS A 3 -30.15 -30.08 11.90
C CYS A 3 -28.67 -29.93 11.48
N PHE A 4 -28.00 -31.02 11.10
CA PHE A 4 -26.58 -30.98 10.69
C PHE A 4 -26.39 -30.41 9.29
N PHE A 5 -27.36 -30.61 8.38
CA PHE A 5 -27.28 -30.11 7.01
C PHE A 5 -27.49 -28.59 6.94
N THR A 6 -28.42 -28.05 7.75
CA THR A 6 -28.71 -26.61 7.77
C THR A 6 -27.52 -25.80 8.33
N ILE A 7 -26.86 -26.27 9.39
CA ILE A 7 -25.71 -25.56 9.98
C ILE A 7 -24.52 -25.51 9.02
N PHE A 8 -24.23 -26.61 8.32
CA PHE A 8 -23.15 -26.67 7.33
C PHE A 8 -23.39 -25.75 6.12
N VAL A 9 -24.64 -25.67 5.64
CA VAL A 9 -24.98 -24.79 4.51
C VAL A 9 -24.91 -23.32 4.93
N PHE A 10 -25.34 -22.96 6.14
CA PHE A 10 -25.21 -21.59 6.62
C PHE A 10 -23.76 -21.19 6.87
N SER A 11 -22.92 -22.05 7.46
CA SER A 11 -21.51 -21.71 7.70
C SER A 11 -20.73 -21.58 6.40
N THR A 12 -20.96 -22.45 5.42
CA THR A 12 -20.29 -22.41 4.11
C THR A 12 -20.75 -21.22 3.25
N LEU A 13 -22.03 -20.87 3.30
CA LEU A 13 -22.53 -19.68 2.61
C LEU A 13 -21.96 -18.39 3.21
N THR A 14 -21.84 -18.31 4.55
CA THR A 14 -21.29 -17.13 5.24
C THR A 14 -19.79 -16.96 4.96
N SER A 15 -19.01 -18.04 4.93
CA SER A 15 -17.59 -17.99 4.57
C SER A 15 -17.36 -17.63 3.09
N LEU A 16 -18.23 -18.10 2.18
CA LEU A 16 -18.17 -17.76 0.75
C LEU A 16 -18.54 -16.28 0.49
N LEU A 17 -19.49 -15.73 1.25
CA LEU A 17 -19.85 -14.31 1.22
C LEU A 17 -18.71 -13.41 1.72
N GLN A 18 -18.00 -13.83 2.77
CA GLN A 18 -16.87 -13.08 3.33
C GLN A 18 -15.64 -13.08 2.41
N ALA A 19 -15.40 -14.18 1.68
CA ALA A 19 -14.29 -14.32 0.74
C ALA A 19 -14.56 -13.69 -0.64
N SER A 20 -15.75 -13.14 -0.88
CA SER A 20 -16.11 -12.51 -2.16
C SER A 20 -15.53 -11.09 -2.23
N PRO A 21 -14.86 -10.70 -3.34
CA PRO A 21 -14.57 -9.31 -3.62
C PRO A 21 -15.86 -8.52 -3.61
N LEU A 22 -15.97 -7.59 -2.67
CA LEU A 22 -17.19 -6.83 -2.47
C LEU A 22 -16.93 -5.38 -2.83
N PRO A 23 -17.86 -4.76 -3.59
CA PRO A 23 -17.78 -3.34 -3.85
C PRO A 23 -17.82 -2.57 -2.54
N THR A 24 -16.86 -1.66 -2.36
CA THR A 24 -16.94 -0.59 -1.37
C THR A 24 -18.06 0.37 -1.80
N ASN A 25 -18.84 0.85 -0.82
CA ASN A 25 -19.86 1.86 -1.09
C ASN A 25 -19.28 3.28 -1.15
N THR A 26 -17.99 3.44 -0.82
CA THR A 26 -17.27 4.71 -0.84
C THR A 26 -16.77 5.05 -2.23
N ALA A 27 -16.87 6.32 -2.62
CA ALA A 27 -16.11 6.81 -3.77
C ALA A 27 -14.60 6.85 -3.40
N PRO A 28 -13.69 6.65 -4.37
CA PRO A 28 -12.26 6.80 -4.13
C PRO A 28 -11.90 8.22 -3.69
N ILE A 29 -10.86 8.34 -2.87
CA ILE A 29 -10.51 9.57 -2.14
C ILE A 29 -10.22 10.76 -3.10
N SER A 30 -9.72 10.50 -4.31
CA SER A 30 -9.52 11.53 -5.34
C SER A 30 -10.82 12.20 -5.82
N VAL A 31 -11.98 11.57 -5.57
CA VAL A 31 -13.31 12.07 -5.95
C VAL A 31 -14.00 12.81 -4.80
N ASN A 32 -13.34 12.99 -3.65
CA ASN A 32 -13.81 13.92 -2.62
C ASN A 32 -13.58 15.37 -3.06
N THR A 33 -14.36 15.81 -4.06
CA THR A 33 -14.78 17.21 -4.12
C THR A 33 -15.39 17.54 -2.77
N SER A 34 -14.93 18.62 -2.15
CA SER A 34 -15.39 19.13 -0.86
C SER A 34 -16.91 19.32 -0.86
N SER A 35 -17.63 18.25 -0.57
CA SER A 35 -19.08 18.20 -0.49
C SER A 35 -19.52 17.31 0.65
N ALA A 36 -18.92 17.53 1.81
CA ALA A 36 -19.52 17.16 3.09
C ALA A 36 -19.70 18.45 3.90
N THR A 37 -20.97 18.82 4.06
CA THR A 37 -21.51 19.79 5.02
C THR A 37 -20.58 20.03 6.19
N ALA A 38 -20.24 21.30 6.45
CA ALA A 38 -19.37 21.76 7.53
C ALA A 38 -19.57 20.98 8.83
N THR A 39 -18.80 19.90 8.97
CA THR A 39 -18.52 19.28 10.27
C THR A 39 -17.93 20.40 11.12
N PRO A 40 -18.40 20.62 12.36
CA PRO A 40 -17.80 21.63 13.21
C PRO A 40 -16.28 21.42 13.21
N CYS A 41 -15.53 22.49 12.94
CA CYS A 41 -14.08 22.48 12.78
C CYS A 41 -13.46 21.63 13.90
N GLN A 42 -13.05 20.40 13.58
CA GLN A 42 -12.48 19.52 14.59
C GLN A 42 -11.17 20.16 15.05
N THR A 43 -10.96 20.21 16.37
CA THR A 43 -9.78 20.86 16.93
C THR A 43 -8.53 20.07 16.60
N TYR A 44 -7.50 20.73 16.07
CA TYR A 44 -6.18 20.14 15.84
C TYR A 44 -5.17 20.61 16.91
N PRO A 45 -4.32 19.73 17.47
CA PRO A 45 -4.24 18.29 17.19
C PRO A 45 -5.45 17.51 17.75
N PRO A 46 -5.88 16.42 17.07
CA PRO A 46 -6.96 15.59 17.57
C PRO A 46 -6.54 14.86 18.85
N SER A 47 -7.50 14.62 19.74
CA SER A 47 -7.26 13.71 20.87
C SER A 47 -7.40 12.27 20.39
N ILE A 48 -6.28 11.56 20.35
CA ILE A 48 -6.25 10.14 19.96
C ILE A 48 -6.16 9.30 21.22
N SER A 49 -7.23 8.56 21.48
CA SER A 49 -7.29 7.59 22.58
C SER A 49 -7.62 6.22 22.02
N ILE A 50 -6.79 5.23 22.34
CA ILE A 50 -6.98 3.84 21.93
C ILE A 50 -7.68 3.10 23.07
N VAL A 51 -8.86 2.55 22.80
CA VAL A 51 -9.63 1.75 23.75
C VAL A 51 -9.04 0.35 23.87
N CYS A 52 -8.84 -0.31 22.71
CA CYS A 52 -8.22 -1.62 22.62
C CYS A 52 -7.71 -1.89 21.20
N VAL A 53 -6.87 -2.92 21.07
CA VAL A 53 -6.43 -3.46 19.79
C VAL A 53 -6.72 -4.95 19.76
N ASP A 54 -7.47 -5.38 18.76
CA ASP A 54 -7.82 -6.78 18.55
C ASP A 54 -6.91 -7.41 17.51
N THR A 55 -6.26 -8.53 17.82
CA THR A 55 -5.56 -9.34 16.81
C THR A 55 -6.58 -10.09 15.97
N LEU A 56 -6.54 -9.93 14.64
CA LEU A 56 -7.49 -10.58 13.73
C LEU A 56 -6.93 -11.88 13.15
N GLY A 57 -5.62 -11.94 12.92
CA GLY A 57 -4.94 -13.14 12.44
C GLY A 57 -4.11 -12.88 11.19
N ASP A 58 -3.67 -13.97 10.55
CA ASP A 58 -2.87 -13.93 9.34
C ASP A 58 -3.75 -13.71 8.11
N VAL A 59 -3.30 -12.85 7.20
CA VAL A 59 -3.98 -12.57 5.93
C VAL A 59 -3.60 -13.66 4.92
N HIS A 60 -4.61 -14.28 4.31
CA HIS A 60 -4.42 -15.35 3.33
C HIS A 60 -5.29 -15.13 2.09
N SER A 61 -4.90 -15.76 1.00
CA SER A 61 -5.72 -15.80 -0.21
C SER A 61 -6.77 -16.89 -0.11
N ALA A 62 -8.00 -16.60 -0.54
CA ALA A 62 -9.05 -17.60 -0.72
C ALA A 62 -8.88 -18.42 -2.01
N THR A 63 -8.06 -17.95 -2.95
CA THR A 63 -7.93 -18.55 -4.29
C THR A 63 -6.59 -19.25 -4.51
N THR A 64 -5.57 -18.95 -3.71
CA THR A 64 -4.23 -19.52 -3.86
C THR A 64 -3.56 -19.79 -2.53
N TYR A 65 -2.47 -20.54 -2.57
CA TYR A 65 -1.58 -20.75 -1.43
C TYR A 65 -0.25 -20.04 -1.69
N VAL A 66 -0.13 -18.82 -1.15
CA VAL A 66 1.07 -17.99 -1.27
C VAL A 66 1.42 -17.35 0.07
N LYS A 67 2.69 -17.02 0.26
CA LYS A 67 3.18 -16.15 1.34
C LYS A 67 3.61 -14.82 0.71
N ARG A 68 3.37 -13.71 1.40
CA ARG A 68 3.54 -12.35 0.86
C ARG A 68 4.14 -11.43 1.90
N ASP A 69 4.78 -10.36 1.44
CA ASP A 69 5.07 -9.19 2.23
C ASP A 69 4.34 -7.95 1.70
N LEU A 70 4.40 -6.87 2.48
CA LEU A 70 3.73 -5.58 2.23
C LEU A 70 2.19 -5.71 2.35
N GLY A 71 1.44 -5.27 1.32
CA GLY A 71 -0.02 -5.22 1.32
C GLY A 71 -0.60 -3.81 1.34
N PHE A 72 -0.03 -2.90 0.54
CA PHE A 72 -0.55 -1.54 0.37
C PHE A 72 -1.95 -1.56 -0.24
N GLN A 73 -2.80 -0.63 0.17
CA GLN A 73 -4.20 -0.60 -0.27
C GLN A 73 -4.49 0.63 -1.14
N GLY A 74 -5.17 0.42 -2.27
CA GLY A 74 -5.61 1.50 -3.14
C GLY A 74 -6.95 1.18 -3.79
N GLN A 75 -7.83 2.17 -3.86
CA GLN A 75 -9.17 2.00 -4.40
C GLN A 75 -9.24 2.43 -5.87
N LEU A 76 -9.80 1.57 -6.72
CA LEU A 76 -10.23 1.87 -8.10
C LEU A 76 -11.72 1.57 -8.23
N GLY A 77 -12.51 2.59 -8.56
CA GLY A 77 -13.96 2.53 -8.56
C GLY A 77 -14.47 2.03 -7.21
N GLN A 78 -15.20 0.92 -7.25
CA GLN A 78 -15.77 0.28 -6.05
C GLN A 78 -14.86 -0.81 -5.46
N TYR A 79 -13.65 -1.05 -5.96
CA TYR A 79 -12.82 -2.16 -5.49
C TYR A 79 -11.52 -1.66 -4.89
N VAL A 80 -11.07 -2.33 -3.82
CA VAL A 80 -9.77 -2.08 -3.21
C VAL A 80 -8.79 -3.15 -3.69
N LEU A 81 -7.74 -2.69 -4.35
CA LEU A 81 -6.60 -3.50 -4.77
C LEU A 81 -5.58 -3.49 -3.64
N LEU A 82 -5.03 -4.67 -3.37
CA LEU A 82 -3.96 -4.89 -2.41
C LEU A 82 -2.71 -5.28 -3.18
N SER A 83 -1.68 -4.45 -3.11
CA SER A 83 -0.42 -4.66 -3.81
C SER A 83 0.64 -5.18 -2.84
N TYR A 84 1.28 -6.27 -3.23
CA TYR A 84 2.26 -7.01 -2.42
C TYR A 84 3.62 -7.00 -3.10
N GLY A 85 4.67 -7.20 -2.31
CA GLY A 85 6.03 -7.44 -2.81
C GLY A 85 6.25 -8.93 -3.12
N ASP A 86 7.37 -9.44 -2.62
CA ASP A 86 7.81 -10.82 -2.83
C ASP A 86 6.67 -11.78 -2.48
N THR A 87 6.18 -12.48 -3.52
CA THR A 87 5.05 -13.39 -3.44
C THR A 87 5.55 -14.81 -3.68
N LEU A 88 5.69 -15.58 -2.61
CA LEU A 88 6.24 -16.93 -2.62
C LEU A 88 5.14 -17.96 -2.82
N TYR A 89 5.30 -18.84 -3.81
CA TYR A 89 4.34 -19.88 -4.13
C TYR A 89 4.43 -21.05 -3.15
N SER A 90 3.28 -21.58 -2.71
CA SER A 90 3.21 -22.69 -1.77
C SER A 90 2.11 -23.69 -2.11
N ASP A 91 2.03 -24.78 -1.35
CA ASP A 91 0.92 -25.73 -1.46
C ASP A 91 -0.10 -25.53 -0.33
N ALA A 92 -1.19 -26.30 -0.36
CA ALA A 92 -2.27 -26.23 0.63
C ALA A 92 -1.82 -26.49 2.08
N ASN A 93 -0.63 -27.09 2.28
CA ASN A 93 -0.06 -27.33 3.61
C ASN A 93 1.00 -26.28 3.98
N TYR A 94 1.18 -25.25 3.15
CA TYR A 94 2.22 -24.22 3.29
C TYR A 94 3.63 -24.80 3.49
N SER A 95 3.95 -25.90 2.79
CA SER A 95 5.24 -26.58 2.95
C SER A 95 6.42 -25.69 2.52
N ASP A 96 7.59 -25.96 3.09
CA ASP A 96 8.84 -25.25 2.77
C ASP A 96 9.46 -25.67 1.42
N THR A 97 8.71 -26.39 0.57
CA THR A 97 9.18 -26.78 -0.76
C THR A 97 9.16 -25.56 -1.68
N TRP A 98 10.31 -25.17 -2.23
CA TRP A 98 10.38 -24.09 -3.20
C TRP A 98 9.54 -24.39 -4.46
N ARG A 99 8.64 -23.47 -4.83
CA ARG A 99 7.76 -23.58 -6.01
C ARG A 99 7.91 -22.45 -7.01
N GLY A 100 8.69 -21.42 -6.66
CA GLY A 100 8.81 -20.18 -7.40
C GLY A 100 8.28 -18.99 -6.62
N MET A 101 8.45 -17.81 -7.20
CA MET A 101 7.96 -16.55 -6.67
C MET A 101 7.80 -15.52 -7.79
N THR A 102 7.12 -14.43 -7.49
CA THR A 102 7.20 -13.16 -8.21
C THR A 102 7.65 -12.07 -7.23
N SER A 103 8.22 -10.98 -7.76
CA SER A 103 8.69 -9.85 -6.94
C SER A 103 7.58 -8.87 -6.56
N ASP A 104 6.47 -8.93 -7.29
CA ASP A 104 5.22 -8.31 -6.89
C ASP A 104 4.02 -9.17 -7.29
N SER A 105 2.88 -8.91 -6.65
CA SER A 105 1.57 -9.39 -7.07
C SER A 105 0.45 -8.46 -6.59
N VAL A 106 -0.75 -8.64 -7.12
CA VAL A 106 -1.95 -7.91 -6.71
C VAL A 106 -3.06 -8.88 -6.33
N ALA A 107 -3.83 -8.51 -5.31
CA ALA A 107 -5.08 -9.16 -4.92
C ALA A 107 -6.19 -8.12 -4.78
N ILE A 108 -7.44 -8.58 -4.64
CA ILE A 108 -8.60 -7.76 -4.32
C ILE A 108 -8.99 -8.01 -2.87
N ALA A 109 -9.23 -6.93 -2.11
CA ALA A 109 -9.71 -7.03 -0.74
C ALA A 109 -11.12 -7.65 -0.68
N THR A 110 -11.41 -8.31 0.43
CA THR A 110 -12.74 -8.84 0.74
C THR A 110 -13.33 -8.10 1.95
N GLN A 111 -14.49 -8.53 2.44
CA GLN A 111 -15.06 -7.99 3.69
C GLN A 111 -14.40 -8.57 4.94
N ASP A 112 -13.68 -9.68 4.79
CA ASP A 112 -12.87 -10.22 5.88
C ASP A 112 -11.45 -9.62 5.78
N PRO A 113 -10.98 -8.89 6.81
CA PRO A 113 -9.64 -8.30 6.81
C PRO A 113 -8.51 -9.33 6.80
N THR A 114 -8.82 -10.62 6.94
CA THR A 114 -7.86 -11.73 6.86
C THR A 114 -7.93 -12.49 5.54
N VAL A 115 -8.81 -12.11 4.61
CA VAL A 115 -9.02 -12.84 3.35
C VAL A 115 -8.91 -11.90 2.15
N VAL A 116 -8.15 -12.35 1.14
CA VAL A 116 -8.01 -11.66 -0.16
C VAL A 116 -8.31 -12.63 -1.31
N VAL A 117 -8.52 -12.08 -2.51
CA VAL A 117 -8.73 -12.89 -3.72
C VAL A 117 -7.74 -12.48 -4.79
N ASP A 118 -7.04 -13.46 -5.36
CA ASP A 118 -6.17 -13.24 -6.50
C ASP A 118 -7.01 -13.27 -7.79
N PRO A 119 -7.15 -12.13 -8.50
CA PRO A 119 -8.09 -12.04 -9.61
C PRO A 119 -7.58 -12.74 -10.88
N VAL A 120 -6.27 -12.97 -10.98
CA VAL A 120 -5.60 -13.54 -12.15
C VAL A 120 -4.57 -14.56 -11.68
N LEU A 121 -4.58 -15.74 -12.31
CA LEU A 121 -3.64 -16.83 -12.04
C LEU A 121 -2.89 -17.21 -13.32
N ASN A 122 -1.63 -17.59 -13.17
CA ASN A 122 -0.83 -18.19 -14.22
C ASN A 122 -1.23 -19.66 -14.48
N SER A 123 -0.56 -20.34 -15.42
CA SER A 123 -0.85 -21.74 -15.78
C SER A 123 -0.65 -22.74 -14.63
N ASP A 124 0.15 -22.38 -13.63
CA ASP A 124 0.46 -23.21 -12.47
C ASP A 124 -0.48 -22.92 -11.28
N GLY A 125 -1.43 -21.99 -11.45
CA GLY A 125 -2.42 -21.64 -10.42
C GLY A 125 -1.94 -20.61 -9.40
N TYR A 126 -0.89 -19.84 -9.69
CA TYR A 126 -0.37 -18.79 -8.81
C TYR A 126 -0.54 -17.38 -9.38
N PRO A 127 -0.56 -16.33 -8.54
CA PRO A 127 -0.58 -14.95 -9.01
C PRO A 127 0.66 -14.65 -9.86
N PRO A 128 0.52 -14.08 -11.07
CA PRO A 128 1.68 -13.68 -11.88
C PRO A 128 2.33 -12.41 -11.33
N GLN A 129 3.52 -12.07 -11.86
CA GLN A 129 4.12 -10.75 -11.69
C GLN A 129 3.12 -9.72 -12.23
N PHE A 130 2.70 -8.78 -11.39
CA PHE A 130 1.68 -7.81 -11.76
C PHE A 130 2.30 -6.66 -12.55
N CYS A 131 3.22 -5.90 -11.95
CA CYS A 131 3.96 -4.88 -12.68
C CYS A 131 5.10 -5.53 -13.47
N PRO A 132 5.10 -5.45 -14.82
CA PRO A 132 5.97 -6.28 -15.62
C PRO A 132 7.42 -5.78 -15.63
N LEU A 133 8.35 -6.74 -15.51
CA LEU A 133 9.72 -6.55 -15.99
C LEU A 133 9.72 -6.56 -17.52
N LEU A 134 10.44 -5.63 -18.12
CA LEU A 134 10.45 -5.37 -19.54
C LEU A 134 11.80 -5.75 -20.15
N SER A 135 11.83 -6.83 -20.91
CA SER A 135 13.02 -7.28 -21.63
C SER A 135 13.55 -6.23 -22.62
N SER A 136 12.70 -5.34 -23.11
CA SER A 136 13.08 -4.20 -23.97
C SER A 136 13.99 -3.20 -23.26
N TYR A 137 13.98 -3.18 -21.92
CA TYR A 137 14.92 -2.41 -21.09
C TYR A 137 16.07 -3.28 -20.54
N GLY A 138 16.20 -4.52 -21.02
CA GLY A 138 17.23 -5.46 -20.54
C GLY A 138 16.95 -6.04 -19.16
N GLU A 139 15.70 -5.97 -18.69
CA GLU A 139 15.32 -6.48 -17.37
C GLU A 139 15.04 -7.99 -17.44
N ASP A 140 15.64 -8.74 -16.52
CA ASP A 140 15.53 -10.20 -16.42
C ASP A 140 15.05 -10.59 -15.02
N ALA A 141 14.01 -11.42 -14.91
CA ALA A 141 13.43 -11.80 -13.61
C ALA A 141 14.38 -12.57 -12.68
N THR A 142 15.51 -13.08 -13.18
CA THR A 142 16.56 -13.72 -12.38
C THR A 142 17.47 -12.71 -11.68
N THR A 143 17.53 -11.48 -12.16
CA THR A 143 18.41 -10.42 -11.65
C THR A 143 17.72 -9.09 -11.44
N CYS A 144 16.44 -8.95 -11.76
CA CYS A 144 15.66 -7.74 -11.57
C CYS A 144 14.37 -8.04 -10.81
N ALA A 145 13.90 -7.06 -10.07
CA ALA A 145 12.67 -7.15 -9.29
C ALA A 145 11.98 -5.78 -9.25
N LEU A 146 10.66 -5.76 -9.19
CA LEU A 146 9.87 -4.55 -9.01
C LEU A 146 9.17 -4.63 -7.65
N GLY A 147 9.33 -3.58 -6.85
CA GLY A 147 8.42 -3.31 -5.74
C GLY A 147 7.31 -2.39 -6.23
N ILE A 148 6.08 -2.61 -5.76
CA ILE A 148 4.92 -1.76 -6.07
C ILE A 148 4.23 -1.30 -4.79
N THR A 149 3.60 -0.14 -4.85
CA THR A 149 2.78 0.39 -3.76
C THR A 149 1.32 0.55 -4.21
N ASN A 150 0.51 1.24 -3.41
CA ASN A 150 -0.91 1.37 -3.68
C ASN A 150 -1.22 2.10 -4.99
N VAL A 151 -2.34 1.72 -5.59
CA VAL A 151 -2.95 2.48 -6.68
C VAL A 151 -3.63 3.74 -6.15
N VAL A 152 -3.64 4.79 -6.99
CA VAL A 152 -4.46 5.98 -6.81
C VAL A 152 -5.32 6.18 -8.06
N GLU A 153 -6.65 6.21 -7.90
CA GLU A 153 -7.59 6.54 -8.99
C GLU A 153 -7.38 8.00 -9.44
N THR A 154 -7.35 8.22 -10.75
CA THR A 154 -7.18 9.55 -11.35
C THR A 154 -8.54 10.15 -11.72
N THR A 155 -8.74 10.62 -12.95
CA THR A 155 -9.95 11.37 -13.34
C THR A 155 -11.08 10.51 -13.87
N ALA A 156 -10.79 9.27 -14.28
CA ALA A 156 -11.79 8.35 -14.80
C ALA A 156 -11.99 7.19 -13.81
N PRO A 157 -13.24 6.78 -13.52
CA PRO A 157 -13.51 5.61 -12.71
C PRO A 157 -12.79 4.38 -13.25
N ASN A 158 -12.27 3.56 -12.34
CA ASN A 158 -11.53 2.34 -12.64
C ASN A 158 -10.20 2.58 -13.38
N GLN A 159 -9.66 3.80 -13.39
CA GLN A 159 -8.37 4.12 -14.00
C GLN A 159 -7.50 4.91 -13.03
N GLY A 160 -6.22 4.61 -12.98
CA GLY A 160 -5.33 5.27 -12.05
C GLY A 160 -3.86 5.10 -12.39
N VAL A 161 -3.04 5.43 -11.40
CA VAL A 161 -1.59 5.22 -11.45
C VAL A 161 -1.12 4.41 -10.25
N MET A 162 -0.05 3.67 -10.44
CA MET A 162 0.68 2.93 -9.42
C MET A 162 2.16 3.26 -9.55
N PHE A 163 2.84 3.40 -8.41
CA PHE A 163 4.27 3.65 -8.39
C PHE A 163 5.03 2.34 -8.24
N PHE A 164 6.21 2.27 -8.85
CA PHE A 164 7.09 1.11 -8.75
C PHE A 164 8.53 1.53 -8.45
N LEU A 165 9.27 0.63 -7.80
CA LEU A 165 10.70 0.77 -7.56
C LEU A 165 11.44 -0.40 -8.22
N LEU A 166 12.27 -0.10 -9.21
CA LEU A 166 13.07 -1.08 -9.92
C LEU A 166 14.35 -1.39 -9.15
N ASN A 167 14.59 -2.69 -8.97
CA ASN A 167 15.77 -3.24 -8.33
C ASN A 167 16.56 -4.09 -9.32
N HIS A 168 17.90 -4.02 -9.24
CA HIS A 168 18.81 -4.98 -9.85
C HIS A 168 19.50 -5.79 -8.74
N ARG A 169 19.23 -7.09 -8.69
CA ARG A 169 19.56 -8.04 -7.62
C ARG A 169 20.53 -9.16 -8.06
N PRO A 170 21.70 -8.86 -8.67
CA PRO A 170 22.63 -9.92 -9.07
C PRO A 170 23.12 -10.68 -7.84
N ASN A 171 22.99 -12.02 -7.87
CA ASN A 171 23.30 -12.91 -6.75
C ASN A 171 22.55 -12.57 -5.44
N GLY A 172 21.37 -11.95 -5.54
CA GLY A 172 20.54 -11.59 -4.38
C GLY A 172 20.92 -10.28 -3.68
N THR A 173 21.96 -9.57 -4.13
CA THR A 173 22.31 -8.26 -3.56
C THR A 173 21.44 -7.16 -4.12
N ASN A 174 20.61 -6.52 -3.29
CA ASN A 174 19.69 -5.49 -3.76
C ASN A 174 20.40 -4.19 -4.14
N ASN A 175 20.21 -3.72 -5.37
CA ASN A 175 20.65 -2.40 -5.83
C ASN A 175 19.45 -1.67 -6.44
N LEU A 176 19.17 -0.48 -5.94
CA LEU A 176 18.06 0.34 -6.43
C LEU A 176 18.47 1.03 -7.74
N VAL A 177 17.61 0.93 -8.74
CA VAL A 177 17.86 1.45 -10.10
C VAL A 177 17.10 2.75 -10.31
N GLY A 178 15.78 2.74 -10.04
CA GLY A 178 14.96 3.94 -10.18
C GLY A 178 13.50 3.70 -9.84
N ALA A 179 12.82 4.79 -9.48
CA ALA A 179 11.38 4.81 -9.25
C ALA A 179 10.64 5.27 -10.52
N GLY A 180 9.45 4.73 -10.76
CA GLY A 180 8.63 5.08 -11.91
C GLY A 180 7.15 4.91 -11.67
N VAL A 181 6.37 5.18 -12.71
CA VAL A 181 4.91 5.17 -12.67
C VAL A 181 4.37 4.23 -13.73
N ALA A 182 3.32 3.49 -13.39
CA ALA A 182 2.53 2.68 -14.31
C ALA A 182 1.09 3.17 -14.32
N SER A 183 0.46 3.15 -15.50
CA SER A 183 -0.99 3.30 -15.59
C SER A 183 -1.67 1.98 -15.26
N ILE A 184 -2.83 2.06 -14.62
CA ILE A 184 -3.64 0.90 -14.26
C ILE A 184 -5.10 1.14 -14.61
N THR A 185 -5.75 0.08 -15.11
CA THR A 185 -7.18 0.04 -15.36
C THR A 185 -7.79 -1.19 -14.69
N LEU A 186 -9.04 -1.10 -14.25
CA LEU A 186 -9.76 -2.22 -13.64
C LEU A 186 -10.92 -2.65 -14.54
N ASP A 187 -10.82 -3.84 -15.13
CA ASP A 187 -11.93 -4.44 -15.86
C ASP A 187 -12.94 -5.04 -14.88
N THR A 188 -14.12 -4.43 -14.83
CA THR A 188 -15.24 -4.83 -13.97
C THR A 188 -16.29 -5.66 -14.70
N SER A 189 -16.05 -6.00 -15.98
CA SER A 189 -16.94 -6.87 -16.76
C SER A 189 -16.82 -8.35 -16.39
N ALA A 190 -15.69 -8.74 -15.77
CA ALA A 190 -15.45 -10.05 -15.21
C ALA A 190 -15.54 -10.03 -13.67
N TYR A 191 -15.79 -11.21 -13.08
CA TYR A 191 -15.75 -11.40 -11.63
C TYR A 191 -14.81 -12.55 -11.27
N PRO A 192 -13.82 -12.35 -10.38
CA PRO A 192 -13.46 -11.07 -9.76
C PRO A 192 -12.97 -10.02 -10.80
N PRO A 193 -13.04 -8.71 -10.48
CA PRO A 193 -12.52 -7.67 -11.36
C PRO A 193 -11.04 -7.86 -11.65
N VAL A 194 -10.64 -7.58 -12.88
CA VAL A 194 -9.30 -7.89 -13.38
C VAL A 194 -8.50 -6.60 -13.57
N PRO A 195 -7.48 -6.34 -12.74
CA PRO A 195 -6.61 -5.18 -12.91
C PRO A 195 -5.63 -5.41 -14.08
N GLN A 196 -5.36 -4.37 -14.84
CA GLN A 196 -4.44 -4.35 -15.98
C GLN A 196 -3.49 -3.17 -15.82
N ILE A 197 -2.18 -3.41 -15.95
CA ILE A 197 -1.13 -2.43 -15.67
C ILE A 197 -0.18 -2.29 -16.86
N SER A 198 0.30 -1.07 -17.09
CA SER A 198 1.31 -0.75 -18.11
C SER A 198 2.30 0.28 -17.57
N ARG A 199 3.59 -0.06 -17.55
CA ARG A 199 4.64 0.89 -17.17
C ARG A 199 4.70 2.06 -18.15
N LEU A 200 4.87 3.27 -17.62
CA LEU A 200 5.05 4.47 -18.42
C LEU A 200 6.53 4.67 -18.73
N PRO A 201 6.91 4.92 -20.00
CA PRO A 201 8.29 5.18 -20.36
C PRO A 201 8.78 6.53 -19.76
N PRO A 202 10.10 6.74 -19.61
CA PRO A 202 11.19 5.79 -19.86
C PRO A 202 11.25 4.67 -18.80
N GLN A 203 12.31 3.85 -18.77
CA GLN A 203 12.43 2.69 -17.86
C GLN A 203 12.04 3.00 -16.40
N PHE A 204 12.47 4.16 -15.91
CA PHE A 204 12.07 4.73 -14.63
C PHE A 204 12.11 6.26 -14.77
N TRP A 205 11.37 6.97 -13.92
CA TRP A 205 11.27 8.43 -13.97
C TRP A 205 12.33 9.09 -13.10
N TRP A 206 12.58 8.55 -11.90
CA TRP A 206 13.55 9.07 -10.93
C TRP A 206 14.72 8.12 -10.74
N ASP A 207 15.94 8.61 -10.91
CA ASP A 207 17.17 7.84 -10.76
C ASP A 207 17.46 7.60 -9.27
N ALA A 208 17.44 6.33 -8.84
CA ALA A 208 17.55 5.99 -7.42
C ALA A 208 18.91 6.36 -6.79
N THR A 209 19.93 6.65 -7.60
CA THR A 209 21.26 7.05 -7.13
C THR A 209 21.35 8.54 -6.79
N THR A 210 20.49 9.36 -7.38
CA THR A 210 20.56 10.82 -7.24
C THR A 210 19.27 11.49 -6.81
N GLU A 211 18.16 10.75 -6.77
CA GLU A 211 16.83 11.29 -6.51
C GLU A 211 16.06 10.43 -5.49
N PRO A 212 15.08 11.02 -4.80
CA PRO A 212 14.17 10.23 -3.98
C PRO A 212 13.39 9.19 -4.77
N TRP A 213 13.09 8.07 -4.12
CA TRP A 213 12.40 6.91 -4.69
C TRP A 213 10.88 7.12 -4.65
N TYR A 214 10.39 8.20 -5.28
CA TYR A 214 9.00 8.65 -5.16
C TYR A 214 7.98 7.54 -5.41
N GLY A 215 7.14 7.31 -4.40
CA GLY A 215 6.09 6.31 -4.40
C GLY A 215 6.47 4.97 -3.80
N ASP A 216 7.72 4.77 -3.33
CA ASP A 216 8.14 3.53 -2.67
C ASP A 216 7.61 3.38 -1.24
N VAL A 217 7.25 4.48 -0.59
CA VAL A 217 6.55 4.46 0.70
C VAL A 217 5.06 4.25 0.46
N CYS A 218 4.40 5.21 -0.20
CA CYS A 218 2.99 5.11 -0.61
C CYS A 218 2.63 6.25 -1.57
N ALA A 219 1.40 6.22 -2.07
CA ALA A 219 0.77 7.32 -2.78
C ALA A 219 -0.58 7.71 -2.16
N LEU A 220 -1.01 8.95 -2.37
CA LEU A 220 -2.26 9.50 -1.84
C LEU A 220 -2.97 10.32 -2.92
N GLY A 221 -4.24 10.03 -3.19
CA GLY A 221 -5.12 10.93 -3.94
C GLY A 221 -5.78 11.92 -2.99
N TRP A 222 -5.63 13.22 -3.22
CA TRP A 222 -6.26 14.26 -2.40
C TRP A 222 -6.39 15.58 -3.16
N ASN A 223 -7.57 16.22 -3.11
CA ASN A 223 -7.85 17.54 -3.72
C ASN A 223 -7.34 17.66 -5.17
N ASP A 224 -7.72 16.74 -6.05
CA ASP A 224 -7.29 16.69 -7.46
C ASP A 224 -5.80 16.43 -7.71
N TYR A 225 -5.01 16.12 -6.66
CA TYR A 225 -3.62 15.74 -6.79
C TYR A 225 -3.38 14.27 -6.45
N VAL A 226 -2.38 13.68 -7.10
CA VAL A 226 -1.73 12.44 -6.68
C VAL A 226 -0.40 12.82 -6.03
N TYR A 227 -0.25 12.48 -4.76
CA TYR A 227 0.97 12.63 -3.98
C TYR A 227 1.72 11.29 -3.94
N ALA A 228 3.05 11.33 -3.98
CA ALA A 228 3.90 10.15 -3.85
C ALA A 228 5.05 10.41 -2.89
N TYR A 229 5.13 9.57 -1.86
CA TYR A 229 6.12 9.64 -0.79
C TYR A 229 7.28 8.70 -1.13
N GLY A 230 8.51 9.21 -1.08
CA GLY A 230 9.70 8.47 -1.52
C GLY A 230 10.88 8.62 -0.57
N HIS A 231 11.54 7.53 -0.21
CA HIS A 231 12.81 7.59 0.53
C HIS A 231 13.88 8.36 -0.24
N GLY A 232 14.78 9.03 0.47
CA GLY A 232 16.02 9.53 -0.10
C GLY A 232 16.93 8.41 -0.62
N PRO A 233 17.93 8.75 -1.45
CA PRO A 233 18.90 7.78 -1.96
C PRO A 233 19.73 7.16 -0.81
N GLN A 234 20.51 6.12 -1.12
CA GLN A 234 21.23 5.32 -0.13
C GLN A 234 21.99 6.17 0.90
N GLY A 235 21.73 5.90 2.19
CA GLY A 235 22.35 6.61 3.32
C GLY A 235 21.61 7.87 3.76
N ASN A 236 20.60 8.30 3.01
CA ASN A 236 19.69 9.38 3.40
C ASN A 236 18.50 8.78 4.20
N PRO A 237 18.28 9.17 5.46
CA PRO A 237 17.24 8.60 6.31
C PRO A 237 15.87 9.29 6.17
N TRP A 238 15.73 10.24 5.26
CA TRP A 238 14.56 11.10 5.13
C TRP A 238 13.64 10.63 4.00
N VAL A 239 12.36 11.00 4.09
CA VAL A 239 11.35 10.79 3.04
C VAL A 239 10.93 12.12 2.45
N TYR A 240 10.78 12.15 1.13
CA TYR A 240 10.44 13.33 0.33
C TYR A 240 9.09 13.14 -0.35
N LEU A 241 8.54 14.24 -0.86
CA LEU A 241 7.20 14.27 -1.42
C LEU A 241 7.19 14.95 -2.79
N THR A 242 6.54 14.29 -3.74
CA THR A 242 6.15 14.87 -5.02
C THR A 242 4.65 14.82 -5.19
N ARG A 243 4.09 15.69 -6.02
CA ARG A 243 2.68 15.65 -6.41
C ARG A 243 2.49 16.00 -7.87
N VAL A 244 1.34 15.63 -8.42
CA VAL A 244 0.91 15.99 -9.77
C VAL A 244 -0.60 16.14 -9.78
N HIS A 245 -1.13 17.00 -10.63
CA HIS A 245 -2.58 17.03 -10.85
C HIS A 245 -3.03 15.67 -11.43
N ALA A 246 -4.15 15.12 -10.95
CA ALA A 246 -4.55 13.75 -11.25
C ALA A 246 -4.75 13.50 -12.75
N GLU A 247 -5.15 14.51 -13.52
CA GLU A 247 -5.30 14.42 -14.98
C GLU A 247 -3.96 14.33 -15.73
N GLU A 248 -2.88 14.79 -15.10
CA GLU A 248 -1.52 14.82 -15.64
C GLU A 248 -0.62 13.72 -15.03
N ALA A 249 -1.19 12.81 -14.25
CA ALA A 249 -0.43 11.83 -13.47
C ALA A 249 0.40 10.85 -14.31
N THR A 250 0.15 10.78 -15.62
CA THR A 250 0.95 9.98 -16.56
C THR A 250 2.08 10.76 -17.24
N ASN A 251 2.34 12.01 -16.82
CA ASN A 251 3.34 12.88 -17.42
C ASN A 251 4.33 13.42 -16.36
N VAL A 252 5.54 12.88 -16.35
CA VAL A 252 6.59 13.25 -15.38
C VAL A 252 6.94 14.75 -15.39
N SER A 253 6.79 15.46 -16.52
CA SER A 253 7.11 16.90 -16.58
C SER A 253 6.12 17.79 -15.82
N CYS A 254 4.97 17.25 -15.44
CA CYS A 254 3.93 17.96 -14.68
C CYS A 254 4.06 17.78 -13.17
N TYR A 255 5.01 16.96 -12.70
CA TYR A 255 5.22 16.73 -11.28
C TYR A 255 5.92 17.92 -10.63
N GLU A 256 5.43 18.27 -9.44
CA GLU A 256 6.00 19.27 -8.54
C GLU A 256 6.63 18.57 -7.33
N TYR A 257 7.66 19.16 -6.76
CA TYR A 257 8.44 18.61 -5.65
C TYR A 257 8.39 19.56 -4.46
N TRP A 258 8.18 19.01 -3.26
CA TRP A 258 8.18 19.77 -2.03
C TRP A 258 9.61 20.10 -1.60
N ASN A 259 9.96 21.38 -1.48
CA ASN A 259 11.30 21.81 -1.08
C ASN A 259 11.41 22.22 0.41
N GLY A 260 10.43 21.84 1.23
CA GLY A 260 10.34 22.24 2.63
C GLY A 260 9.57 23.54 2.89
N GLU A 261 9.32 24.33 1.85
CA GLU A 261 8.62 25.62 1.97
C GLU A 261 7.50 25.79 0.93
N THR A 262 7.77 25.36 -0.31
CA THR A 262 6.89 25.53 -1.46
C THR A 262 7.00 24.35 -2.42
N TRP A 263 6.02 24.24 -3.30
CA TRP A 263 6.06 23.32 -4.43
C TRP A 263 6.84 23.96 -5.58
N GLN A 264 7.76 23.21 -6.18
CA GLN A 264 8.57 23.64 -7.31
C GLN A 264 8.58 22.59 -8.42
N SER A 265 8.77 23.01 -9.67
CA SER A 265 8.95 22.10 -10.81
C SER A 265 10.34 21.47 -10.85
N ASP A 266 11.34 22.12 -10.25
CA ASP A 266 12.71 21.62 -10.25
C ASP A 266 12.84 20.39 -9.35
N ARG A 267 13.40 19.33 -9.93
CA ARG A 267 13.60 18.04 -9.24
C ARG A 267 14.59 18.21 -8.09
N LEU A 268 14.35 17.51 -7.00
CA LEU A 268 15.25 17.51 -5.86
C LEU A 268 16.50 16.67 -6.13
N ASN A 269 17.69 17.20 -5.82
CA ASN A 269 18.92 16.42 -5.81
C ASN A 269 19.04 15.70 -4.46
N GLY A 270 18.73 14.40 -4.47
CA GLY A 270 18.79 13.46 -3.35
C GLY A 270 20.12 13.43 -2.59
N THR A 271 21.23 13.82 -3.25
CA THR A 271 22.57 13.86 -2.64
C THR A 271 22.84 15.12 -1.82
N THR A 272 22.00 16.15 -1.93
CA THR A 272 22.18 17.45 -1.26
C THR A 272 21.03 17.84 -0.34
N ILE A 273 19.85 17.25 -0.53
CA ILE A 273 18.67 17.47 0.33
C ILE A 273 18.79 16.72 1.65
N GLY A 274 18.02 17.15 2.66
CA GLY A 274 18.05 16.58 4.01
C GLY A 274 16.74 16.78 4.74
N GLU A 275 16.83 17.09 6.03
CA GLU A 275 15.68 17.30 6.92
C GLU A 275 14.73 18.40 6.43
N LYS A 276 15.27 19.50 5.90
CA LYS A 276 14.49 20.67 5.48
C LYS A 276 13.42 20.30 4.46
N GLU A 277 13.78 19.53 3.44
CA GLU A 277 12.87 19.16 2.35
C GLU A 277 12.01 17.92 2.67
N SER A 278 12.25 17.31 3.83
CA SER A 278 11.64 16.03 4.19
C SER A 278 10.26 16.17 4.84
N VAL A 279 9.48 15.08 4.78
CA VAL A 279 8.18 14.95 5.44
C VAL A 279 8.18 13.88 6.53
N PHE A 280 9.06 12.88 6.43
CA PHE A 280 9.27 11.84 7.45
C PHE A 280 10.75 11.51 7.65
N TRP A 281 11.03 10.86 8.77
CA TRP A 281 12.38 10.46 9.18
C TRP A 281 12.42 9.03 9.69
N GLN A 282 13.41 8.26 9.23
CA GLN A 282 13.73 6.92 9.73
C GLN A 282 12.55 5.94 9.70
N ILE A 283 11.66 6.07 8.72
CA ILE A 283 10.55 5.15 8.54
C ILE A 283 10.96 3.99 7.63
N ASN A 284 10.30 2.84 7.77
CA ASN A 284 10.46 1.71 6.86
C ASN A 284 9.43 1.86 5.72
N GLN A 285 8.28 1.18 5.77
CA GLN A 285 7.14 1.54 4.93
C GLN A 285 5.89 1.79 5.78
N GLY A 286 4.97 2.53 5.18
CA GLY A 286 3.68 2.84 5.73
C GLY A 286 2.80 3.48 4.69
N GLN A 287 1.61 3.93 5.08
CA GLN A 287 0.71 4.58 4.15
C GLN A 287 -0.08 5.72 4.79
N VAL A 288 -0.25 6.78 4.01
CA VAL A 288 -1.02 7.97 4.38
C VAL A 288 -2.47 7.81 3.94
N ILE A 289 -3.40 8.15 4.83
CA ILE A 289 -4.84 8.22 4.55
C ILE A 289 -5.44 9.48 5.17
N TRP A 290 -6.58 9.94 4.64
CA TRP A 290 -7.41 10.92 5.32
C TRP A 290 -8.39 10.21 6.28
N SER A 291 -8.51 10.71 7.51
CA SER A 291 -9.51 10.22 8.47
C SER A 291 -10.62 11.25 8.66
N ASN A 292 -11.85 10.86 8.28
CA ASN A 292 -13.04 11.67 8.57
C ASN A 292 -13.34 11.74 10.09
N TYR A 293 -12.95 10.71 10.85
CA TYR A 293 -13.18 10.65 12.29
C TYR A 293 -12.36 11.70 13.03
N PHE A 294 -11.08 11.83 12.67
CA PHE A 294 -10.14 12.77 13.29
C PHE A 294 -9.96 14.10 12.53
N GLY A 295 -10.53 14.22 11.32
CA GLY A 295 -10.46 15.45 10.54
C GLY A 295 -9.03 15.82 10.16
N CYS A 296 -8.18 14.83 9.93
CA CYS A 296 -6.77 15.01 9.62
C CYS A 296 -6.22 13.83 8.82
N PHE A 297 -5.02 13.99 8.26
CA PHE A 297 -4.26 12.88 7.71
C PHE A 297 -3.72 12.01 8.83
N LEU A 298 -3.69 10.70 8.58
CA LEU A 298 -3.00 9.70 9.37
C LEU A 298 -1.90 9.10 8.51
N PHE A 299 -0.70 9.00 9.04
CA PHE A 299 0.36 8.17 8.48
C PHE A 299 0.57 6.99 9.42
N VAL A 300 0.20 5.78 9.00
CA VAL A 300 0.42 4.55 9.76
C VAL A 300 1.61 3.83 9.15
N TYR A 301 2.57 3.42 9.99
CA TYR A 301 3.86 2.94 9.49
C TYR A 301 4.62 2.09 10.52
N CYS A 302 5.68 1.43 10.05
CA CYS A 302 6.73 0.85 10.89
C CYS A 302 8.01 1.66 10.76
N ASP A 303 8.79 1.68 11.82
CA ASP A 303 9.98 2.51 11.96
C ASP A 303 11.27 1.68 11.66
N ASN A 304 12.38 2.32 11.30
CA ASN A 304 13.66 1.64 11.00
C ASN A 304 14.42 1.12 12.24
N TRP A 305 13.84 1.17 13.43
CA TRP A 305 14.48 0.73 14.67
C TRP A 305 14.22 -0.77 14.94
N MET A 306 13.51 -1.45 14.04
CA MET A 306 13.22 -2.89 14.11
C MET A 306 12.57 -3.29 15.45
N ASN A 307 11.77 -2.38 16.01
CA ASN A 307 11.21 -2.51 17.37
C ASN A 307 9.81 -3.15 17.40
N SER A 308 9.32 -3.59 16.25
CA SER A 308 8.02 -4.25 16.07
C SER A 308 6.81 -3.43 16.49
N LYS A 309 6.86 -2.11 16.30
CA LYS A 309 5.74 -1.20 16.57
C LYS A 309 5.02 -0.81 15.29
N VAL A 310 3.70 -0.79 15.38
CA VAL A 310 2.84 -0.03 14.48
C VAL A 310 2.69 1.37 15.08
N LEU A 311 3.13 2.37 14.33
CA LEU A 311 3.10 3.77 14.72
C LEU A 311 2.09 4.54 13.88
N MET A 312 1.69 5.70 14.39
CA MET A 312 0.85 6.66 13.69
C MET A 312 1.30 8.09 13.93
N GLN A 313 1.33 8.91 12.88
CA GLN A 313 1.45 10.36 12.96
C GLN A 313 0.22 11.04 12.35
N THR A 314 -0.03 12.30 12.72
CA THR A 314 -1.10 13.10 12.14
C THR A 314 -0.61 14.40 11.53
N ALA A 315 -1.30 14.89 10.50
CA ALA A 315 -1.06 16.21 9.91
C ALA A 315 -2.35 16.83 9.35
N GLN A 316 -2.32 18.16 9.15
CA GLN A 316 -3.40 18.89 8.47
C GLN A 316 -3.18 19.04 6.96
N GLN A 317 -1.97 18.76 6.48
CA GLN A 317 -1.60 18.77 5.06
C GLN A 317 -0.78 17.51 4.73
N PRO A 318 -0.80 17.03 3.47
CA PRO A 318 0.00 15.87 3.04
C PRO A 318 1.50 16.02 3.29
N GLU A 319 2.03 17.24 3.20
CA GLU A 319 3.44 17.58 3.46
C GLU A 319 3.75 17.82 4.96
N GLY A 320 2.75 17.79 5.84
CA GLY A 320 2.93 18.07 7.26
C GLY A 320 2.67 19.54 7.65
N PRO A 321 3.23 20.02 8.78
CA PRO A 321 4.10 19.28 9.70
C PRO A 321 3.36 18.10 10.35
N TRP A 322 4.04 16.97 10.42
CA TRP A 322 3.54 15.75 11.05
C TRP A 322 3.81 15.78 12.56
N SER A 323 2.88 15.23 13.35
CA SER A 323 3.00 15.14 14.81
C SER A 323 4.11 14.20 15.25
N ASP A 324 4.42 14.20 16.56
CA ASP A 324 5.15 13.10 17.16
C ASP A 324 4.39 11.76 16.97
N PRO A 325 5.11 10.62 16.88
CA PRO A 325 4.48 9.33 16.66
C PRO A 325 3.75 8.82 17.91
N ILE A 326 2.58 8.23 17.66
CA ILE A 326 1.76 7.51 18.63
C ILE A 326 1.91 6.02 18.35
N THR A 327 2.22 5.21 19.37
CA THR A 327 2.23 3.76 19.22
C THR A 327 0.79 3.24 19.21
N LEU A 328 0.36 2.66 18.09
CA LEU A 328 -0.93 1.99 17.98
C LEU A 328 -0.87 0.58 18.56
N TYR A 329 0.19 -0.16 18.24
CA TYR A 329 0.32 -1.57 18.60
C TYR A 329 1.79 -1.99 18.72
N GLN A 330 2.06 -2.90 19.66
CA GLN A 330 3.34 -3.58 19.81
C GLN A 330 3.16 -5.03 19.40
N ALA A 331 3.71 -5.41 18.25
CA ALA A 331 3.63 -6.79 17.77
C ALA A 331 4.68 -7.68 18.44
N THR A 332 4.41 -8.98 18.41
CA THR A 332 5.36 -10.03 18.76
C THR A 332 5.92 -10.62 17.46
N PRO A 333 7.23 -10.54 17.22
CA PRO A 333 7.86 -11.20 16.08
C PRO A 333 7.61 -12.70 16.08
N ILE A 334 7.25 -13.28 14.94
CA ILE A 334 7.05 -14.74 14.83
C ILE A 334 8.38 -15.51 14.83
N THR A 335 9.45 -14.88 14.34
CA THR A 335 10.80 -15.46 14.31
C THR A 335 11.67 -14.79 15.37
N PRO A 336 12.37 -15.54 16.25
CA PRO A 336 13.28 -14.96 17.23
C PRO A 336 14.35 -14.06 16.58
N GLY A 337 14.43 -12.81 17.03
CA GLY A 337 15.38 -11.82 16.50
C GLY A 337 14.95 -11.10 15.22
N SER A 338 13.74 -11.37 14.73
CA SER A 338 13.12 -10.64 13.61
C SER A 338 12.27 -9.45 14.09
N SER A 339 11.65 -8.74 13.15
CA SER A 339 10.71 -7.63 13.44
C SER A 339 9.56 -7.59 12.43
N ILE A 340 8.61 -6.68 12.67
CA ILE A 340 7.58 -6.34 11.68
C ILE A 340 8.00 -5.16 10.79
N TYR A 341 7.36 -5.03 9.63
CA TYR A 341 7.52 -3.89 8.72
C TYR A 341 6.24 -3.63 7.90
N ALA A 342 6.23 -2.54 7.13
CA ALA A 342 5.14 -2.15 6.24
C ALA A 342 3.73 -2.16 6.87
N ALA A 343 3.51 -1.34 7.91
CA ALA A 343 2.17 -1.19 8.48
C ALA A 343 1.26 -0.34 7.58
N VAL A 344 0.13 -0.88 7.15
CA VAL A 344 -0.80 -0.26 6.20
C VAL A 344 -2.19 -0.13 6.82
N PRO A 345 -2.80 1.07 6.83
CA PRO A 345 -4.16 1.29 7.31
C PRO A 345 -5.21 0.98 6.23
N HIS A 346 -6.29 0.33 6.62
CA HIS A 346 -7.40 -0.09 5.75
C HIS A 346 -8.72 0.59 6.19
N PRO A 347 -8.92 1.87 5.84
CA PRO A 347 -10.05 2.66 6.35
C PRO A 347 -11.41 2.19 5.83
N TYR A 348 -11.44 1.44 4.74
CA TYR A 348 -12.67 0.97 4.08
C TYR A 348 -13.42 -0.13 4.85
N PHE A 349 -12.84 -0.70 5.91
CA PHE A 349 -13.54 -1.66 6.78
C PHE A 349 -14.48 -0.99 7.80
N ASP A 350 -14.30 0.30 8.07
CA ASP A 350 -15.17 1.09 8.96
C ASP A 350 -15.20 2.55 8.54
N GLU A 351 -16.23 2.92 7.76
CA GLU A 351 -16.43 4.28 7.27
C GLU A 351 -16.64 5.32 8.37
N THR A 352 -17.01 4.90 9.58
CA THR A 352 -17.13 5.83 10.72
C THR A 352 -15.76 6.29 11.22
N GLY A 353 -14.70 5.53 10.92
CA GLY A 353 -13.33 5.75 11.38
C GLY A 353 -13.11 5.55 12.88
N LYS A 354 -14.11 5.03 13.61
CA LYS A 354 -13.97 4.67 15.03
C LYS A 354 -13.08 3.47 15.24
N THR A 355 -12.99 2.60 14.24
CA THR A 355 -12.02 1.52 14.19
C THR A 355 -11.15 1.66 12.95
N LEU A 356 -9.93 1.13 13.03
CA LEU A 356 -9.00 1.07 11.91
C LEU A 356 -8.38 -0.31 11.85
N VAL A 357 -8.63 -1.03 10.76
CA VAL A 357 -7.88 -2.24 10.45
C VAL A 357 -6.49 -1.82 9.96
N VAL A 358 -5.45 -2.46 10.47
CA VAL A 358 -4.07 -2.26 10.03
C VAL A 358 -3.47 -3.62 9.73
N THR A 359 -2.81 -3.76 8.57
CA THR A 359 -1.98 -4.94 8.28
C THR A 359 -0.51 -4.58 8.40
N PHE A 360 0.34 -5.55 8.70
CA PHE A 360 1.79 -5.41 8.66
C PHE A 360 2.42 -6.75 8.30
N THR A 361 3.63 -6.73 7.76
CA THR A 361 4.39 -7.98 7.55
C THR A 361 5.16 -8.33 8.80
N ASN A 362 4.95 -9.53 9.33
CA ASN A 362 5.77 -10.16 10.35
C ASN A 362 6.77 -11.08 9.64
N ASP A 363 8.05 -10.75 9.77
CA ASP A 363 9.15 -11.40 9.04
C ASP A 363 9.18 -12.93 9.27
N PRO A 364 9.31 -13.75 8.20
CA PRO A 364 9.78 -13.36 6.86
C PRO A 364 8.70 -12.84 5.88
N ASN A 365 7.54 -13.48 5.76
CA ASN A 365 6.51 -13.13 4.76
C ASN A 365 5.11 -13.50 5.25
N THR A 366 4.79 -13.13 6.50
CA THR A 366 3.47 -13.36 7.09
C THR A 366 2.77 -12.03 7.30
N VAL A 367 1.80 -11.69 6.46
CA VAL A 367 0.98 -10.49 6.67
C VAL A 367 -0.03 -10.78 7.78
N GLN A 368 -0.08 -9.94 8.81
CA GLN A 368 -1.02 -10.06 9.92
C GLN A 368 -1.92 -8.83 10.00
N ALA A 369 -3.16 -9.01 10.43
CA ALA A 369 -4.14 -7.95 10.60
C ALA A 369 -4.48 -7.72 12.08
N ILE A 370 -4.62 -6.45 12.45
CA ILE A 370 -5.14 -5.99 13.74
C ILE A 370 -6.30 -5.02 13.51
N ARG A 371 -7.15 -4.83 14.51
CA ARG A 371 -8.15 -3.75 14.56
C ARG A 371 -7.87 -2.85 15.75
N VAL A 372 -7.59 -1.58 15.47
CA VAL A 372 -7.47 -0.54 16.50
C VAL A 372 -8.86 0.04 16.74
N ASN A 373 -9.28 0.14 18.01
CA ASN A 373 -10.55 0.77 18.40
C ASN A 373 -10.23 2.10 19.09
N PHE A 374 -10.71 3.20 18.52
CA PHE A 374 -10.57 4.55 19.07
C PHE A 374 -11.76 4.90 19.99
N ALA A 375 -11.53 5.81 20.94
CA ALA A 375 -12.53 6.26 21.91
C ALA A 375 -13.59 7.19 21.32
#